data_AF-A0A7C7MS92-F1
#
_entry.id   AF-A0A7C7MS92-F1
#
_cell.length_a   1.000
_cell.length_b   1.000
_cell.length_c   1.000
_cell.angle_alpha   90.00
_cell.angle_beta   90.00
_cell.angle_gamma   90.00
#
_symmetry.space_group_name_H-M   'P 1'
#
loop_
_entity.id
_entity.type
_entity.pdbx_description
1 polymer ?
#
loop_
_entity_poly.entity_id
_entity_poly.type
_entity_poly.pdbx_seq_one_letter_code
_entity_poly.pdbx_strand_id
1 'polypeptide(L)'
;MLRYKIVLPVGILVLLNFPSTSAKAFHKDVYYPRAPEALLEILQDMDNPFSPSIKNIEEGSKVYFGKGLCVKCHGVNGKGVEVPGHSPRNFTDLKWQNVRTDGEMMW
;
A
#
# COMPACT_ATOMS: atom_id res chain seq x y z
N MET A 1 47.90 -17.10 -4.11
CA MET A 1 47.72 -15.61 -4.09
C MET A 1 47.03 -15.04 -5.34
N LEU A 2 47.07 -15.70 -6.52
CA LEU A 2 46.47 -15.16 -7.75
C LEU A 2 44.93 -15.29 -7.83
N ARG A 3 44.34 -16.32 -7.20
CA ARG A 3 42.88 -16.54 -7.16
C ARG A 3 42.11 -15.43 -6.43
N TYR A 4 42.69 -14.84 -5.39
CA TYR A 4 42.03 -13.77 -4.61
C TYR A 4 42.00 -12.42 -5.36
N LYS A 5 42.95 -12.21 -6.30
CA LYS A 5 43.06 -10.96 -7.08
C LYS A 5 42.00 -10.82 -8.18
N ILE A 6 41.34 -11.92 -8.57
CA ILE A 6 40.31 -11.93 -9.63
C ILE A 6 38.89 -12.02 -9.03
N VAL A 7 38.73 -12.70 -7.89
CA VAL A 7 37.42 -12.83 -7.21
C VAL A 7 36.97 -11.49 -6.61
N LEU A 8 37.91 -10.69 -6.09
CA LEU A 8 37.62 -9.37 -5.50
C LEU A 8 37.03 -8.36 -6.51
N PRO A 9 37.62 -8.12 -7.70
CA PRO A 9 37.06 -7.17 -8.67
C PRO A 9 35.76 -7.67 -9.30
N VAL A 10 35.58 -8.98 -9.51
CA VAL A 10 34.34 -9.55 -10.04
C VAL A 10 33.19 -9.39 -9.03
N GLY A 11 33.45 -9.61 -7.74
CA GLY A 11 32.45 -9.36 -6.67
C GLY A 11 32.03 -7.88 -6.57
N ILE A 12 32.98 -6.94 -6.74
CA ILE A 12 32.69 -5.50 -6.78
C ILE A 12 31.86 -5.13 -8.01
N LEU A 13 32.15 -5.72 -9.18
CA LEU A 13 31.40 -5.47 -10.41
C LEU A 13 29.94 -5.96 -10.31
N VAL A 14 29.70 -7.08 -9.61
CA VAL A 14 28.34 -7.60 -9.35
C VAL A 14 27.57 -6.69 -8.39
N LEU A 15 28.21 -6.12 -7.37
CA LEU A 15 27.59 -5.16 -6.44
C LEU A 15 27.23 -3.83 -7.12
N LEU A 16 28.01 -3.40 -8.13
CA LEU A 16 27.73 -2.19 -8.92
C LEU A 16 26.60 -2.37 -9.94
N ASN A 17 26.26 -3.62 -10.29
CA ASN A 17 25.13 -3.95 -11.17
C ASN A 17 23.87 -4.35 -10.39
N PHE A 18 23.89 -4.25 -9.05
CA PHE A 18 22.65 -4.36 -8.29
C PHE A 18 21.76 -3.17 -8.66
N PRO A 19 20.60 -3.36 -9.29
CA PRO A 19 19.77 -2.25 -9.69
C PRO A 19 19.32 -1.52 -8.42
N SER A 20 19.86 -0.32 -8.22
CA SER A 20 19.34 0.68 -7.28
C SER A 20 18.01 1.24 -7.80
N THR A 21 17.12 0.38 -8.30
CA THR A 21 15.75 0.73 -8.56
C THR A 21 15.12 0.94 -7.21
N SER A 22 15.15 2.20 -6.76
CA SER A 22 14.30 2.66 -5.68
C SER A 22 12.87 2.31 -6.10
N ALA A 23 12.31 1.27 -5.50
CA ALA A 23 10.90 0.97 -5.64
C ALA A 23 10.19 2.20 -5.06
N LYS A 24 9.79 3.13 -5.92
CA LYS A 24 8.82 4.17 -5.59
C LYS A 24 7.53 3.41 -5.29
N ALA A 25 7.42 2.89 -4.07
CA ALA A 25 6.28 2.09 -3.60
C ALA A 25 4.99 2.92 -3.49
N PHE A 26 5.06 4.22 -3.80
CA PHE A 26 3.93 5.13 -3.80
C PHE A 26 3.61 5.59 -5.23
N HIS A 27 2.36 5.32 -5.63
CA HIS A 27 1.79 5.79 -6.89
C HIS A 27 1.76 7.32 -6.91
N LYS A 28 2.18 7.92 -8.04
CA LYS A 28 2.10 9.36 -8.26
C LYS A 28 0.66 9.87 -8.28
N ASP A 29 -0.25 9.04 -8.79
CA ASP A 29 -1.68 9.29 -8.82
C ASP A 29 -2.42 8.23 -8.00
N VAL A 30 -3.27 8.71 -7.11
CA VAL A 30 -4.01 7.91 -6.14
C VAL A 30 -5.31 7.35 -6.71
N TYR A 31 -5.76 7.89 -7.84
CA TYR A 31 -6.95 7.46 -8.57
C TYR A 31 -6.65 6.35 -9.58
N TYR A 32 -5.38 6.08 -9.88
CA TYR A 32 -5.00 5.02 -10.80
C TYR A 32 -5.14 3.63 -10.14
N PRO A 33 -5.57 2.57 -10.86
CA PRO A 33 -5.63 1.21 -10.33
C PRO A 33 -4.31 0.73 -9.72
N ARG A 34 -4.36 0.09 -8.55
CA ARG A 34 -3.15 -0.46 -7.91
C ARG A 34 -2.82 -1.84 -8.45
N ALA A 35 -3.84 -2.67 -8.65
CA ALA A 35 -3.66 -4.04 -9.09
C ALA A 35 -3.28 -4.13 -10.58
N PRO A 36 -2.56 -5.19 -10.99
CA PRO A 36 -2.27 -5.49 -12.37
C PRO A 36 -3.54 -5.59 -13.18
N GLU A 37 -3.49 -5.09 -14.42
CA GLU A 37 -4.62 -5.12 -15.36
C GLU A 37 -5.26 -6.52 -15.46
N ALA A 38 -4.43 -7.57 -15.50
CA ALA A 38 -4.89 -8.96 -15.59
C ALA A 38 -5.69 -9.46 -14.38
N LEU A 39 -5.66 -8.74 -13.25
CA LEU A 39 -6.40 -9.08 -12.02
C LEU A 39 -7.54 -8.09 -11.74
N LEU A 40 -7.63 -6.97 -12.45
CA LEU A 40 -8.55 -5.88 -12.09
C LEU A 40 -10.00 -6.33 -12.09
N GLU A 41 -10.45 -7.00 -13.14
CA GLU A 41 -11.83 -7.47 -13.25
C GLU A 41 -12.20 -8.38 -12.08
N ILE A 42 -11.32 -9.35 -11.76
CA ILE A 42 -11.53 -10.29 -10.65
C ILE A 42 -11.61 -9.57 -9.31
N LEU A 43 -10.70 -8.63 -9.06
CA LEU A 43 -10.66 -7.89 -7.79
C LEU A 43 -11.82 -6.90 -7.66
N GLN A 44 -12.28 -6.32 -8.76
CA GLN A 44 -13.40 -5.39 -8.76
C GLN A 44 -14.73 -6.08 -8.52
N ASP A 45 -14.85 -7.36 -8.86
CA ASP A 45 -16.02 -8.20 -8.58
C ASP A 45 -16.00 -8.80 -7.16
N MET A 46 -14.92 -8.62 -6.41
CA MET A 46 -14.84 -9.10 -5.03
C MET A 46 -15.51 -8.14 -4.05
N ASP A 47 -16.57 -8.63 -3.41
CA ASP A 47 -17.22 -7.96 -2.29
C ASP A 47 -16.52 -8.20 -0.95
N ASN A 48 -16.65 -7.25 -0.03
CA ASN A 48 -16.26 -7.46 1.36
C ASN A 48 -17.12 -8.58 1.98
N PRO A 49 -16.50 -9.65 2.53
CA PRO A 49 -17.24 -10.75 3.14
C PRO A 49 -18.01 -10.34 4.41
N PHE A 50 -17.70 -9.17 4.98
CA PHE A 50 -18.42 -8.58 6.10
C PHE A 50 -19.36 -7.47 5.61
N SER A 51 -20.66 -7.72 5.71
CA SER A 51 -21.68 -6.70 5.44
C SER A 51 -21.52 -5.49 6.41
N PRO A 52 -21.93 -4.27 6.01
CA PRO A 52 -21.84 -3.06 6.84
C PRO A 52 -22.93 -3.02 7.93
N SER A 53 -23.09 -4.11 8.67
CA SER A 53 -23.96 -4.17 9.84
C SER A 53 -23.41 -3.34 11.00
N ILE A 54 -24.28 -2.88 11.91
CA ILE A 54 -23.87 -2.13 13.12
C ILE A 54 -22.76 -2.86 13.88
N LYS A 55 -22.91 -4.18 14.06
CA LYS A 55 -21.90 -5.02 14.71
C LYS A 55 -20.54 -4.96 14.00
N ASN A 56 -20.52 -5.11 12.67
CA ASN A 56 -19.27 -5.11 11.91
C ASN A 56 -18.63 -3.71 11.89
N ILE A 57 -19.44 -2.64 11.86
CA ILE A 57 -18.95 -1.27 11.97
C ILE A 57 -18.32 -1.02 13.35
N GLU A 58 -18.95 -1.49 14.44
CA GLU A 58 -18.40 -1.38 15.79
C GLU A 58 -17.09 -2.15 15.95
N GLU A 59 -17.00 -3.38 15.43
CA GLU A 59 -15.76 -4.15 15.45
C GLU A 59 -14.67 -3.50 14.58
N GLY A 60 -15.03 -3.01 13.39
CA GLY A 60 -14.12 -2.26 12.52
C GLY A 60 -13.58 -0.99 13.20
N SER A 61 -14.42 -0.28 13.95
CA SER A 61 -14.03 0.89 14.75
C SER A 61 -12.98 0.52 15.81
N LYS A 62 -13.16 -0.60 16.52
CA LYS A 62 -12.16 -1.10 17.49
C LYS A 62 -10.81 -1.43 16.83
N VAL A 63 -10.84 -1.90 15.57
CA VAL A 63 -9.60 -2.10 14.79
C VAL A 63 -8.98 -0.76 14.42
N TYR A 64 -9.74 0.16 13.82
CA TYR A 64 -9.24 1.45 13.33
C TYR A 64 -8.61 2.31 14.44
N PHE A 65 -9.31 2.43 15.57
CA PHE A 65 -8.89 3.25 16.71
C PHE A 65 -8.01 2.50 17.73
N GLY A 66 -7.98 1.16 17.66
CA GLY A 66 -7.27 0.31 18.61
C GLY A 66 -6.22 -0.55 17.92
N LYS A 67 -6.55 -1.83 17.71
CA LYS A 67 -5.55 -2.86 17.35
C LYS A 67 -4.79 -2.58 16.05
N GLY A 68 -5.44 -2.00 15.06
CA GLY A 68 -4.84 -1.68 13.76
C GLY A 68 -4.02 -0.38 13.78
N LEU A 69 -4.19 0.46 14.81
CA LEU A 69 -3.51 1.75 14.95
C LEU A 69 -3.65 2.68 13.72
N CYS A 70 -4.64 2.44 12.87
CA CYS A 70 -4.86 3.15 11.61
C CYS A 70 -5.03 4.65 11.83
N VAL A 71 -5.70 5.01 12.94
CA VAL A 71 -5.92 6.39 13.39
C VAL A 71 -4.63 7.21 13.54
N LYS A 72 -3.48 6.58 13.83
CA LYS A 72 -2.21 7.30 14.03
C LYS A 72 -1.75 8.05 12.79
N CYS A 73 -2.02 7.48 11.61
CA CYS A 73 -1.67 8.10 10.32
C CYS A 73 -2.90 8.68 9.62
N HIS A 74 -4.05 8.00 9.69
CA HIS A 74 -5.25 8.42 8.96
C HIS A 74 -6.13 9.41 9.74
N GLY A 75 -5.83 9.68 11.01
CA GLY A 75 -6.53 10.64 11.84
C GLY A 75 -7.92 10.16 12.28
N VAL A 76 -8.50 10.86 13.26
CA VAL A 76 -9.82 10.52 13.82
C VAL A 76 -10.98 10.69 12.83
N ASN A 77 -10.79 11.55 11.83
CA ASN A 77 -11.77 11.86 10.79
C ASN A 77 -11.45 11.15 9.46
N GLY A 78 -10.44 10.28 9.41
CA GLY A 78 -10.04 9.55 8.21
C GLY A 78 -9.39 10.40 7.11
N LYS A 79 -9.06 11.68 7.37
CA LYS A 79 -8.51 12.60 6.36
C LYS A 79 -7.00 12.51 6.16
N GLY A 80 -6.31 11.74 7.00
CA GLY A 80 -4.86 11.77 7.11
C GLY A 80 -4.39 12.86 8.06
N VAL A 81 -3.23 12.61 8.68
CA VAL A 81 -2.43 13.63 9.38
C VAL A 81 -1.09 13.76 8.68
N GLU A 82 -0.41 14.89 8.89
CA GLU A 82 0.94 15.08 8.36
C GLU A 82 1.91 14.11 9.06
N VAL A 83 2.61 13.30 8.27
CA VAL A 83 3.67 12.40 8.74
C VAL A 83 4.87 12.50 7.80
N PRO A 84 6.10 12.26 8.28
CA PRO A 84 7.28 12.25 7.43
C PRO A 84 7.19 11.20 6.32
N GLY A 85 7.69 11.54 5.13
CA GLY A 85 7.84 10.61 4.00
C GLY A 85 6.69 10.62 3.00
N HIS A 86 5.43 10.50 3.44
CA HIS A 86 4.27 10.59 2.55
C HIS A 86 3.00 11.01 3.31
N SER A 87 2.06 11.64 2.60
CA SER A 87 0.73 11.87 3.14
C SER A 87 -0.06 10.56 3.20
N PRO A 88 -0.70 10.22 4.34
CA PRO A 88 -1.60 9.08 4.44
C PRO A 88 -2.83 9.26 3.56
N ARG A 89 -3.48 8.16 3.17
CA ARG A 89 -4.71 8.20 2.37
C ARG A 89 -5.82 8.95 3.13
N ASN A 90 -6.43 9.93 2.47
CA ASN A 90 -7.72 10.46 2.90
C ASN A 90 -8.83 9.47 2.50
N PHE A 91 -9.38 8.74 3.47
CA PHE A 91 -10.50 7.81 3.27
C PHE A 91 -11.84 8.52 3.07
N THR A 92 -11.93 9.83 3.26
CA THR A 92 -13.14 10.62 2.99
C THR A 92 -13.14 11.28 1.61
N ASP A 93 -12.11 11.04 0.81
CA ASP A 93 -12.04 11.54 -0.57
C ASP A 93 -13.10 10.84 -1.43
N LEU A 94 -14.09 11.61 -1.87
CA LEU A 94 -15.22 11.11 -2.64
C LEU A 94 -14.80 10.50 -3.97
N LYS A 95 -13.82 11.12 -4.65
CA LYS A 95 -13.35 10.60 -5.94
C LYS A 95 -12.63 9.27 -5.74
N TRP A 96 -11.81 9.16 -4.70
CA TRP A 96 -11.13 7.91 -4.38
C TRP A 96 -12.10 6.79 -4.00
N GLN A 97 -13.10 7.08 -3.16
CA GLN A 97 -14.14 6.12 -2.77
C GLN A 97 -14.92 5.61 -3.98
N ASN A 98 -15.22 6.49 -4.96
CA ASN A 98 -15.97 6.09 -6.16
C ASN A 98 -15.18 5.21 -7.13
N VAL A 99 -13.85 5.26 -7.11
CA VAL A 99 -12.99 4.52 -8.07
C VAL A 99 -12.29 3.33 -7.44
N ARG A 100 -12.54 3.02 -6.16
CA ARG A 100 -11.85 1.94 -5.46
C ARG A 100 -12.85 0.97 -4.86
N THR A 101 -12.82 -0.27 -5.36
CA THR A 101 -13.63 -1.39 -4.86
C THR A 101 -12.99 -2.07 -3.65
N ASP A 102 -13.76 -2.88 -2.92
CA ASP A 102 -13.29 -3.59 -1.73
C ASP A 102 -12.15 -4.57 -2.06
N GLY A 103 -12.28 -5.36 -3.12
CA GLY A 103 -11.21 -6.27 -3.54
C GLY A 103 -9.94 -5.55 -3.97
N GLU A 104 -10.05 -4.39 -4.65
CA GLU A 104 -8.87 -3.56 -4.96
C GLU A 104 -8.22 -2.93 -3.72
N MET A 105 -8.95 -2.72 -2.61
CA MET A 105 -8.36 -2.26 -1.35
C MET A 105 -7.56 -3.36 -0.66
N MET A 106 -7.93 -4.63 -0.86
CA MET A 106 -7.28 -5.80 -0.24
C MET A 106 -6.05 -6.31 -1.01
N TRP A 107 -5.86 -5.87 -2.27
CA TRP A 107 -4.68 -6.15 -3.08
C TRP A 107 -3.47 -5.27 -2.69
#